data_AF-A0A0F9UAB2-F1
#
_entry.id   AF-A0A0F9UAB2-F1
#
_cell.length_a   1.000
_cell.length_b   1.000
_cell.length_c   1.000
_cell.angle_alpha   90.00
_cell.angle_beta   90.00
_cell.angle_gamma   90.00
#
_symmetry.space_group_name_H-M   'P 1'
#
loop_
_entity.id
_entity.type
_entity.pdbx_description
1 polymer ?
#
loop_
_entity_poly.entity_id
_entity_poly.type
_entity_poly.pdbx_seq_one_letter_code
_entity_poly.pdbx_strand_id
1 'polypeptide(L)' 'MPFDFTSQWVVVLPPPGMVWNETVSPSRHPRKAVSIRFRDASSVTSEGSILTILGVFKDLQESAAFRDLYNAF' A
#
# COMPACT_ATOMS: atom_id res chain seq x y z
N MET A 1 -12.02 -16.51 -15.12
CA MET A 1 -11.70 -15.27 -15.87
C MET A 1 -10.40 -14.73 -15.31
N PRO A 2 -9.43 -14.30 -16.12
CA PRO A 2 -8.27 -13.60 -15.57
C PRO A 2 -8.78 -12.28 -14.98
N PHE A 3 -8.76 -12.18 -13.66
CA PHE A 3 -9.03 -10.92 -12.98
C PHE A 3 -7.90 -9.97 -13.35
N ASP A 4 -8.25 -8.85 -13.99
CA ASP A 4 -7.27 -7.81 -14.31
C ASP A 4 -6.94 -7.02 -13.05
N PHE A 5 -6.05 -7.58 -12.23
CA PHE A 5 -5.56 -6.94 -11.01
C PHE A 5 -4.67 -5.73 -11.30
N THR A 6 -4.21 -5.55 -12.55
CA THR A 6 -3.19 -4.52 -12.87
C THR A 6 -3.70 -3.08 -12.75
N SER A 7 -5.02 -2.90 -12.84
CA SER A 7 -5.71 -1.62 -12.72
C SER A 7 -6.20 -1.32 -11.31
N GLN A 8 -6.10 -2.27 -10.39
CA GLN A 8 -6.62 -2.12 -9.03
C GLN A 8 -5.65 -1.36 -8.12
N TRP A 9 -6.23 -0.61 -7.19
CA TRP A 9 -5.52 0.06 -6.11
C TRP A 9 -5.49 -0.82 -4.88
N VAL A 10 -4.36 -0.89 -4.22
CA VAL A 10 -4.19 -1.64 -2.98
C VAL A 10 -3.65 -0.74 -1.90
N VAL A 11 -4.22 -0.87 -0.72
CA VAL A 11 -3.68 -0.24 0.48
C VAL A 11 -2.77 -1.25 1.15
N VAL A 12 -1.51 -0.90 1.29
CA VAL A 12 -0.46 -1.77 1.79
C VAL A 12 0.24 -1.14 2.99
N LEU A 13 0.70 -1.99 3.90
CA LEU A 13 1.63 -1.60 4.95
C LEU A 13 3.06 -1.96 4.56
N PRO A 14 4.05 -1.13 4.95
CA PRO A 14 5.45 -1.49 4.84
C PRO A 14 5.74 -2.79 5.59
N PRO A 15 6.80 -3.51 5.19
CA PRO A 15 7.31 -4.64 5.95
C PRO A 15 7.60 -4.26 7.41
N PRO A 16 7.54 -5.21 8.35
CA PRO A 16 8.02 -4.98 9.71
C PRO A 16 9.44 -4.39 9.71
N GLY A 17 9.67 -3.32 10.47
CA GLY A 17 10.96 -2.64 10.55
C GLY A 17 11.21 -1.58 9.46
N MET A 18 10.31 -1.43 8.49
CA MET A 18 10.33 -0.31 7.54
C MET A 18 9.24 0.71 7.85
N VAL A 19 9.56 1.97 7.56
CA VAL A 19 8.64 3.09 7.70
C VAL A 19 8.54 3.80 6.36
N TRP A 20 7.33 3.88 5.84
CA TRP A 20 7.00 4.69 4.67
C TRP A 20 6.29 5.98 5.10
N ASN A 21 6.38 7.01 4.26
CA ASN A 21 5.52 8.19 4.39
C ASN A 21 4.20 7.96 3.63
N GLU A 22 3.47 9.02 3.31
CA GLU A 22 2.31 8.98 2.38
C GLU A 22 2.66 8.43 0.98
N THR A 23 3.96 8.38 0.67
CA THR A 23 4.56 7.73 -0.49
C THR A 23 5.48 6.60 -0.04
N VAL A 24 5.81 5.69 -0.98
CA VAL A 24 6.83 4.65 -0.79
C VAL A 24 8.22 5.29 -0.75
N SER A 25 8.51 5.97 0.36
CA SER A 25 9.74 6.68 0.59
C SER A 25 10.13 6.47 2.04
N PRO A 26 11.39 6.09 2.34
CA PRO A 26 11.84 5.91 3.71
C PRO A 26 11.61 7.19 4.51
N SER A 27 10.96 7.08 5.68
CA SER A 27 10.71 8.24 6.54
C SER A 27 11.05 7.94 8.00
N ARG A 28 11.27 9.00 8.78
CA ARG A 28 11.44 8.89 10.25
C ARG A 28 10.09 8.99 10.99
N HIS A 29 8.98 9.05 10.27
CA HIS A 29 7.63 9.22 10.82
C HIS A 29 7.06 7.88 11.30
N PRO A 30 5.85 7.82 11.90
CA PRO A 30 5.25 6.54 12.23
C PRO A 30 5.00 5.68 10.97
N ARG A 31 4.97 4.36 11.16
CA ARG A 31 4.65 3.38 10.10
C ARG A 31 3.25 3.67 9.55
N LYS A 32 3.15 4.10 8.30
CA LYS A 32 1.87 4.42 7.65
C LYS A 32 1.51 3.44 6.53
N ALA A 33 0.22 3.23 6.33
CA ALA A 33 -0.32 2.57 5.15
C ALA A 33 -0.24 3.49 3.93
N VAL A 34 -0.01 2.90 2.76
CA VAL A 34 0.13 3.61 1.48
C VAL A 34 -0.81 2.99 0.45
N SER A 35 -1.40 3.84 -0.39
CA SER A 35 -2.19 3.40 -1.54
C SER A 35 -1.30 3.36 -2.79
N ILE A 36 -1.14 2.18 -3.37
CA ILE A 36 -0.37 1.98 -4.61
C ILE A 36 -1.20 1.16 -5.60
N ARG A 37 -0.81 1.14 -6.88
CA ARG A 37 -1.41 0.19 -7.80
C ARG A 37 -0.85 -1.19 -7.54
N PHE A 38 -1.68 -2.22 -7.72
CA PHE A 38 -1.26 -3.60 -7.52
C PHE A 38 -0.04 -3.98 -8.37
N ARG A 39 0.03 -3.50 -9.62
CA ARG A 39 1.21 -3.68 -10.50
C ARG A 39 2.50 -3.09 -9.94
N ASP A 40 2.39 -2.07 -9.10
CA ASP A 40 3.53 -1.38 -8.49
C ASP A 40 3.88 -2.02 -7.13
N ALA A 41 3.06 -2.92 -6.59
CA ALA A 41 3.36 -3.56 -5.30
C ALA A 41 4.64 -4.40 -5.33
N SER A 42 4.97 -5.01 -6.47
CA SER A 42 6.19 -5.79 -6.65
C SER A 42 7.47 -4.94 -6.69
N SER A 43 7.39 -3.68 -7.13
CA SER A 43 8.55 -2.77 -7.11
C SER A 43 8.85 -2.22 -5.72
N VAL A 44 7.88 -2.35 -4.82
CA VAL A 44 7.94 -1.86 -3.44
C VAL A 44 8.40 -2.94 -2.46
N THR A 45 8.28 -4.21 -2.84
CA THR A 45 8.89 -5.34 -2.12
C THR A 45 10.38 -5.43 -2.44
N SER A 46 11.24 -5.18 -1.46
CA SER A 46 12.62 -5.71 -1.47
C SER A 46 12.58 -7.24 -1.34
N GLU A 47 13.51 -7.95 -2.00
CA GLU A 47 13.56 -9.42 -1.98
C GLU A 47 13.36 -9.99 -0.56
N GLY A 48 12.33 -10.84 -0.40
CA GLY A 48 12.00 -11.49 0.88
C GLY A 48 11.14 -10.67 1.85
N SER A 49 10.76 -9.43 1.51
CA SER A 49 9.93 -8.58 2.37
C SER A 49 8.44 -8.80 2.11
N ILE A 50 7.69 -9.19 3.14
CA ILE A 50 6.23 -9.41 3.04
C ILE A 50 5.50 -8.09 3.26
N LEU A 51 4.80 -7.60 2.23
CA LEU A 51 3.84 -6.51 2.38
C LEU A 51 2.53 -7.05 2.94
N THR A 52 1.93 -6.31 3.86
CA THR A 52 0.57 -6.61 4.31
C THR A 52 -0.41 -5.82 3.46
N ILE A 53 -1.21 -6.51 2.65
CA ILE A 53 -2.32 -5.90 1.91
C ILE A 53 -3.51 -5.77 2.87
N LEU A 54 -3.94 -4.54 3.11
CA LEU A 54 -5.09 -4.22 3.96
C LEU A 54 -6.41 -4.24 3.20
N GLY A 55 -6.38 -3.88 1.91
CA GLY A 55 -7.58 -3.84 1.08
C GLY A 55 -7.24 -3.66 -0.40
N VAL A 56 -8.18 -4.09 -1.25
CA VAL A 56 -8.11 -3.99 -2.71
C VAL A 56 -9.33 -3.22 -3.20
N PHE A 57 -9.10 -2.19 -4.00
CA PHE A 57 -10.08 -1.21 -4.42
C PHE A 57 -10.00 -1.02 -5.93
N LYS A 58 -11.14 -0.72 -6.56
CA LYS A 58 -11.19 -0.39 -7.99
C LYS A 58 -10.77 1.06 -8.23
N ASP A 59 -11.09 1.93 -7.28
CA ASP A 59 -10.92 3.37 -7.41
C ASP A 59 -9.87 3.92 -6.43
N LEU A 60 -9.05 4.87 -6.92
CA LEU A 60 -8.06 5.57 -6.11
C LEU A 60 -8.69 6.31 -4.93
N GLN A 61 -9.88 6.86 -5.13
CA GLN A 61 -10.55 7.66 -4.10
C GLN A 61 -10.98 6.80 -2.91
N GLU A 62 -11.49 5.59 -3.17
CA GLU A 62 -11.85 4.64 -2.11
C GLU A 62 -10.61 4.14 -1.38
N SER A 63 -9.53 3.81 -2.12
CA SER A 63 -8.28 3.37 -1.50
C SER A 63 -7.62 4.46 -0.67
N ALA A 64 -7.66 5.72 -1.13
CA ALA A 64 -7.15 6.87 -0.39
C ALA A 64 -7.97 7.13 0.87
N ALA A 65 -9.30 7.11 0.78
CA ALA A 65 -10.17 7.28 1.95
C ALA A 65 -9.92 6.20 3.01
N PHE A 66 -9.79 4.94 2.60
CA PHE A 66 -9.48 3.84 3.51
C PHE A 66 -8.09 3.99 4.13
N ARG A 67 -7.07 4.34 3.33
CA ARG A 67 -5.71 4.64 3.81
C ARG A 67 -5.73 5.73 4.88
N ASP A 68 -6.45 6.82 4.64
CA ASP A 68 -6.50 7.96 5.55
C ASP A 68 -7.23 7.61 6.84
N LEU A 69 -8.33 6.85 6.75
CA LEU A 69 -9.00 6.30 7.94
C LEU A 69 -8.07 5.38 8.73
N TYR A 70 -7.33 4.49 8.07
CA TYR A 70 -6.40 3.58 8.74
C TYR A 70 -5.26 4.33 9.43
N ASN A 71 -4.68 5.34 8.77
CA ASN A 71 -3.57 6.13 9.31
C ASN A 71 -4.00 7.15 10.38
N ALA A 72 -5.30 7.40 10.55
CA ALA A 72 -5.84 8.27 11.59
C ALA A 72 -5.88 7.60 12.98
N PHE A 73 -5.81 6.26 13.01
CA PHE A 73 -5.66 5.45 14.23
C PHE A 73 -4.19 5.20 14.55
#